data_AF-A0A5N5WJR2-F1
#
_entry.id   AF-A0A5N5WJR2-F1
#
_cell.length_a   1.000
_cell.length_b   1.000
_cell.length_c   1.000
_cell.angle_alpha   90.00
_cell.angle_beta   90.00
_cell.angle_gamma   90.00
#
_symmetry.space_group_name_H-M   'P 1'
#
loop_
_entity.id
_entity.type
_entity.pdbx_description
1 polymer ?
#
loop_
_entity_poly.entity_id
_entity_poly.type
_entity_poly.pdbx_seq_one_letter_code
_entity_poly.pdbx_strand_id
1 'polypeptide(L)'
;MGHRHSRVKGEPESFDRSKSVSKHDRQPRVRSHVQTRSIPVQAQNADLWSPPPYTPPQPSKIPKSRASSTGDSPYAFLREFDTVFIVDDSASMTGHRWNEAADAIAAIAPICTKQDKDGIDIYFLNYRDGGNDPATGGYTNIQTADDVREIFYGVTPRGATPVGRRLREILRPYMRRVEEIAASGGEPSESVKPINIITITDGAFTDDAESVIIDVARRLDKCHAVPWQVGVQFFQVGDDVWARNYLQTLDDDLGRKTQDEHMRDIVDTVPWRGDKGQTLSANGILKCVLGAVNRKYDKCEGHR
;
A
#
# COMPACT_ATOMS: atom_id res chain seq x y z
N MET A 1 -67.63 -14.59 -23.76
CA MET A 1 -67.10 -15.97 -23.76
C MET A 1 -65.88 -15.95 -22.85
N GLY A 2 -65.92 -16.33 -21.56
CA GLY A 2 -66.11 -17.69 -21.01
C GLY A 2 -64.86 -18.51 -21.34
N HIS A 3 -63.97 -18.97 -20.45
CA HIS A 3 -64.06 -19.61 -19.12
C HIS A 3 -62.69 -19.44 -18.37
N ARG A 4 -62.59 -19.20 -17.04
CA ARG A 4 -62.62 -20.15 -15.87
C ARG A 4 -61.62 -21.32 -16.02
N HIS A 5 -60.76 -21.77 -15.09
CA HIS A 5 -60.43 -21.61 -13.64
C HIS A 5 -58.93 -22.08 -13.50
N SER A 6 -58.12 -21.93 -12.44
CA SER A 6 -58.29 -22.33 -11.05
C SER A 6 -57.13 -21.81 -10.17
N ARG A 7 -57.47 -21.59 -8.90
CA ARG A 7 -56.66 -21.17 -7.76
C ARG A 7 -56.28 -22.40 -6.92
N VAL A 8 -55.07 -22.48 -6.39
CA VAL A 8 -54.78 -23.20 -5.13
C VAL A 8 -53.83 -22.37 -4.27
N LYS A 9 -54.29 -22.09 -3.05
CA LYS A 9 -53.55 -21.53 -1.91
C LYS A 9 -53.03 -22.69 -1.05
N GLY A 10 -51.91 -22.48 -0.36
CA GLY A 10 -51.50 -23.22 0.83
C GLY A 10 -50.39 -22.49 1.56
N GLU A 11 -50.72 -21.85 2.69
CA GLU A 11 -49.80 -21.21 3.64
C GLU A 11 -49.27 -22.24 4.69
N PRO A 12 -48.78 -21.87 5.89
CA PRO A 12 -47.37 -21.94 6.28
C PRO A 12 -47.13 -22.96 7.42
N GLU A 13 -45.89 -23.30 7.73
CA GLU A 13 -45.57 -24.00 8.98
C GLU A 13 -44.51 -23.27 9.79
N SER A 14 -44.99 -22.60 10.84
CA SER A 14 -44.28 -22.27 12.06
C SER A 14 -44.48 -23.39 13.08
N PHE A 15 -43.40 -23.91 13.66
CA PHE A 15 -43.46 -24.69 14.90
C PHE A 15 -42.70 -23.98 16.01
N ASP A 16 -43.43 -23.68 17.08
CA ASP A 16 -42.97 -23.07 18.31
C ASP A 16 -42.68 -24.15 19.38
N ARG A 17 -41.83 -23.76 20.33
CA ARG A 17 -41.81 -24.15 21.76
C ARG A 17 -41.08 -25.41 22.22
N SER A 18 -40.06 -25.18 23.04
CA SER A 18 -40.12 -25.58 24.47
C SER A 18 -39.17 -24.75 25.35
N LYS A 19 -39.72 -24.26 26.46
CA LYS A 19 -39.05 -23.62 27.59
C LYS A 19 -38.56 -24.71 28.55
N SER A 20 -37.42 -24.48 29.22
CA SER A 20 -37.18 -25.00 30.57
C SER A 20 -36.49 -23.93 31.42
N VAL A 21 -36.93 -23.84 32.68
CA VAL A 21 -36.57 -22.87 33.71
C VAL A 21 -36.05 -23.66 34.91
N SER A 22 -34.98 -23.16 35.56
CA SER A 22 -34.62 -23.27 37.01
C SER A 22 -33.14 -23.62 37.19
N LYS A 23 -32.43 -23.27 38.27
CA LYS A 23 -32.41 -22.24 39.34
C LYS A 23 -31.21 -22.68 40.23
N HIS A 24 -30.57 -21.73 40.92
CA HIS A 24 -29.52 -21.91 41.95
C HIS A 24 -28.14 -22.37 41.41
N ASP A 25 -26.99 -21.83 41.82
CA ASP A 25 -26.59 -21.59 43.21
C ASP A 25 -25.52 -20.48 43.37
N ARG A 26 -25.39 -20.00 44.61
CA ARG A 26 -24.60 -18.86 45.10
C ARG A 26 -23.13 -19.23 45.37
N GLN A 27 -22.21 -18.28 45.07
CA GLN A 27 -20.98 -17.80 45.78
C GLN A 27 -20.08 -18.77 46.63
N PRO A 28 -18.78 -18.46 46.91
CA PRO A 28 -18.17 -17.11 47.00
C PRO A 28 -16.74 -16.93 46.45
N ARG A 29 -16.40 -15.63 46.35
CA ARG A 29 -15.04 -15.06 46.24
C ARG A 29 -14.22 -15.32 47.51
N VAL A 30 -12.93 -15.62 47.35
CA VAL A 30 -11.93 -15.44 48.41
C VAL A 30 -10.87 -14.46 47.92
N ARG A 31 -10.81 -13.30 48.59
CA ARG A 31 -9.68 -12.36 48.58
C ARG A 31 -8.79 -12.70 49.76
N SER A 32 -7.48 -12.85 49.55
CA SER A 32 -6.48 -12.83 50.62
C SER A 32 -5.55 -11.64 50.43
N HIS A 33 -5.81 -10.59 51.22
CA HIS A 33 -4.89 -9.49 51.48
C HIS A 33 -3.96 -9.92 52.62
N VAL A 34 -2.65 -9.86 52.42
CA VAL A 34 -1.68 -9.93 53.52
C VAL A 34 -0.91 -8.60 53.53
N GLN A 35 -1.15 -7.83 54.58
CA GLN A 35 -0.36 -6.67 54.99
C GLN A 35 0.73 -7.14 55.95
N THR A 36 1.96 -6.67 55.76
CA THR A 36 2.96 -6.60 56.83
C THR A 36 3.68 -5.26 56.76
N ARG A 37 3.46 -4.45 57.80
CA ARG A 37 4.24 -3.26 58.14
C ARG A 37 5.49 -3.68 58.92
N SER A 38 6.62 -3.01 58.68
CA SER A 38 7.71 -2.96 59.65
C SER A 38 8.46 -1.63 59.56
N ILE A 39 8.60 -1.01 60.74
CA ILE A 39 9.26 0.26 61.10
C ILE A 39 10.78 0.03 61.23
N PRO A 40 11.66 1.04 61.02
CA PRO A 40 13.10 0.82 60.89
C PRO A 40 13.81 0.73 62.26
N VAL A 41 14.87 -0.08 62.32
CA VAL A 41 15.81 -0.14 63.45
C VAL A 41 17.19 0.27 62.97
N GLN A 42 17.74 1.31 63.60
CA GLN A 42 19.14 1.75 63.50
C GLN A 42 20.02 0.91 64.45
N ALA A 43 21.15 0.41 63.95
CA ALA A 43 22.36 0.04 64.71
C ALA A 43 23.51 0.02 63.68
N GLN A 44 24.49 0.94 63.67
CA GLN A 44 25.64 1.11 64.57
C GLN A 44 26.50 -0.16 64.76
N ASN A 45 27.79 -0.01 64.42
CA ASN A 45 28.94 -0.92 64.50
C ASN A 45 29.08 -1.97 63.38
N ALA A 46 29.97 -1.67 62.43
CA ALA A 46 30.48 -2.58 61.41
C ALA A 46 31.82 -3.17 61.85
N ASP A 47 31.88 -4.49 62.03
CA ASP A 47 33.14 -5.23 62.21
C ASP A 47 33.96 -5.26 60.91
N LEU A 48 35.27 -5.04 61.03
CA LEU A 48 36.25 -4.87 59.94
C LEU A 48 36.50 -6.11 59.06
N TRP A 49 35.74 -7.20 59.22
CA TRP A 49 35.93 -8.46 58.49
C TRP A 49 34.64 -9.07 57.91
N SER A 50 33.57 -8.30 57.79
CA SER A 50 32.39 -8.76 57.05
C SER A 50 32.66 -8.69 55.54
N PRO A 51 32.41 -9.77 54.74
CA PRO A 51 32.50 -9.68 53.29
C PRO A 51 31.45 -8.68 52.78
N PRO A 52 31.76 -7.87 51.75
CA PRO A 52 30.82 -6.87 51.26
C PRO A 52 29.53 -7.53 50.77
N PRO A 53 28.35 -6.91 51.01
CA PRO A 53 27.10 -7.44 50.51
C PRO A 53 27.14 -7.54 48.99
N TYR A 54 26.88 -8.74 48.47
CA TYR A 54 26.80 -9.01 47.04
C TYR A 54 25.69 -8.14 46.43
N THR A 55 26.08 -7.14 45.63
CA THR A 55 25.14 -6.34 44.85
C THR A 55 25.00 -7.02 43.48
N PRO A 56 23.80 -7.49 43.08
CA PRO A 56 23.62 -8.03 41.75
C PRO A 56 23.92 -6.94 40.70
N PRO A 57 24.61 -7.25 39.59
CA PRO A 57 24.95 -6.27 38.58
C PRO A 57 23.67 -5.64 38.01
N GLN A 58 23.54 -4.31 38.12
CA GLN A 58 22.49 -3.57 37.43
C GLN A 58 22.70 -3.71 35.92
N PRO A 59 21.64 -3.95 35.13
CA PRO A 59 21.76 -3.91 33.67
C PRO A 59 22.26 -2.52 33.27
N SER A 60 23.39 -2.51 32.57
CA SER A 60 23.99 -1.32 31.99
C SER A 60 22.94 -0.58 31.15
N LYS A 61 22.70 0.68 31.50
CA LYS A 61 21.90 1.59 30.69
C LYS A 61 22.62 1.77 29.36
N ILE A 62 22.20 1.02 28.35
CA ILE A 62 22.48 1.34 26.95
C ILE A 62 22.12 2.81 26.78
N PRO A 63 23.02 3.66 26.23
CA PRO A 63 22.68 5.05 26.01
C PRO A 63 21.44 5.05 25.11
N LYS A 64 20.31 5.53 25.65
CA LYS A 64 19.14 5.85 24.86
C LYS A 64 19.66 6.83 23.82
N SER A 65 19.81 6.36 22.58
CA SER A 65 19.89 7.26 21.44
C SER A 65 18.75 8.25 21.67
N ARG A 66 19.08 9.54 21.66
CA ARG A 66 18.08 10.59 21.63
C ARG A 66 17.17 10.22 20.46
N ALA A 67 16.01 9.66 20.77
CA ALA A 67 14.89 9.65 19.86
C ALA A 67 14.74 11.11 19.48
N SER A 68 15.06 11.42 18.23
CA SER A 68 14.68 12.68 17.63
C SER A 68 13.17 12.75 17.75
N SER A 69 12.71 13.45 18.77
CA SER A 69 11.33 13.89 18.93
C SER A 69 11.08 14.95 17.87
N THR A 70 10.93 14.48 16.64
CA THR A 70 10.21 15.06 15.52
C THR A 70 9.41 13.87 15.01
N GLY A 71 8.21 13.60 15.52
CA GLY A 71 7.01 14.22 14.97
C GLY A 71 6.54 13.53 13.68
N ASP A 72 7.47 12.97 12.89
CA ASP A 72 7.19 12.43 11.56
C ASP A 72 7.38 10.93 11.56
N SER A 73 6.31 10.21 11.27
CA SER A 73 6.38 8.80 10.88
C SER A 73 7.37 8.67 9.70
N PRO A 74 8.13 7.55 9.56
CA PRO A 74 8.95 7.32 8.36
C PRO A 74 8.14 7.31 7.05
N TYR A 75 6.80 7.37 7.16
CA TYR A 75 5.84 7.42 6.07
C TYR A 75 5.17 8.80 5.89
N ALA A 76 5.58 9.83 6.65
CA ALA A 76 4.91 11.15 6.64
C ALA A 76 4.84 11.78 5.23
N PHE A 77 5.80 11.47 4.37
CA PHE A 77 5.85 11.93 2.99
C PHE A 77 4.76 11.34 2.09
N LEU A 78 4.11 10.22 2.48
CA LEU A 78 3.00 9.65 1.71
C LEU A 78 1.83 10.62 1.59
N ARG A 79 1.75 11.62 2.48
CA ARG A 79 0.76 12.70 2.38
C ARG A 79 0.98 13.61 1.16
N GLU A 80 2.18 13.64 0.60
CA GLU A 80 2.52 14.54 -0.51
C GLU A 80 2.21 13.96 -1.88
N PHE A 81 1.85 12.66 -1.96
CA PHE A 81 1.64 11.96 -3.22
C PHE A 81 0.33 11.18 -3.19
N ASP A 82 -0.42 11.21 -4.29
CA ASP A 82 -1.50 10.25 -4.50
C ASP A 82 -0.89 8.89 -4.88
N THR A 83 -1.22 7.84 -4.14
CA THR A 83 -0.75 6.48 -4.41
C THR A 83 -1.75 5.75 -5.29
N VAL A 84 -1.31 5.37 -6.50
CA VAL A 84 -2.14 4.71 -7.50
C VAL A 84 -1.60 3.32 -7.78
N PHE A 85 -2.42 2.29 -7.63
CA PHE A 85 -2.09 0.93 -8.05
C PHE A 85 -2.71 0.62 -9.40
N ILE A 86 -1.88 0.18 -10.35
CA ILE A 86 -2.35 -0.49 -11.57
C ILE A 86 -2.16 -1.98 -11.37
N VAL A 87 -3.24 -2.74 -11.34
CA VAL A 87 -3.22 -4.18 -11.07
C VAL A 87 -3.47 -4.94 -12.36
N ASP A 88 -2.54 -5.83 -12.70
CA ASP A 88 -2.70 -6.80 -13.77
C ASP A 88 -3.81 -7.79 -13.42
N ASP A 89 -4.89 -7.74 -14.19
CA ASP A 89 -6.00 -8.68 -14.17
C ASP A 89 -6.04 -9.50 -15.46
N SER A 90 -4.90 -9.74 -16.10
CA SER A 90 -4.79 -10.63 -17.26
C SER A 90 -5.00 -12.11 -16.88
N ALA A 91 -5.16 -12.98 -17.88
CA ALA A 91 -5.43 -14.40 -17.62
C ALA A 91 -4.31 -15.11 -16.83
N SER A 92 -3.04 -14.67 -16.95
CA SER A 92 -1.89 -15.28 -16.24
C SER A 92 -1.95 -15.09 -14.73
N MET A 93 -2.62 -14.04 -14.26
CA MET A 93 -2.74 -13.72 -12.84
C MET A 93 -3.68 -14.66 -12.08
N THR A 94 -4.47 -15.48 -12.77
CA THR A 94 -5.46 -16.37 -12.15
C THR A 94 -4.86 -17.25 -11.04
N GLY A 95 -5.53 -17.31 -9.89
CA GLY A 95 -5.15 -18.18 -8.77
C GLY A 95 -4.24 -17.49 -7.75
N HIS A 96 -3.09 -18.09 -7.45
CA HIS A 96 -2.22 -17.63 -6.35
C HIS A 96 -1.72 -16.20 -6.56
N ARG A 97 -1.31 -15.84 -7.79
CA ARG A 97 -0.76 -14.51 -8.11
C ARG A 97 -1.77 -13.39 -7.88
N TRP A 98 -3.04 -13.63 -8.21
CA TRP A 98 -4.16 -12.71 -7.93
C TRP A 98 -4.38 -12.50 -6.43
N ASN A 99 -4.45 -13.59 -5.66
CA ASN A 99 -4.64 -13.51 -4.22
C ASN A 99 -3.46 -12.81 -3.52
N GLU A 100 -2.26 -13.11 -3.99
CA GLU A 100 -1.03 -12.50 -3.52
C GLU A 100 -1.03 -10.97 -3.76
N ALA A 101 -1.40 -10.52 -4.96
CA ALA A 101 -1.62 -9.10 -5.28
C ALA A 101 -2.66 -8.45 -4.33
N ALA A 102 -3.81 -9.11 -4.13
CA ALA A 102 -4.86 -8.62 -3.24
C ALA A 102 -4.35 -8.42 -1.80
N ASP A 103 -3.68 -9.44 -1.25
CA ASP A 103 -3.21 -9.44 0.13
C ASP A 103 -2.18 -8.34 0.39
N ALA A 104 -1.30 -8.10 -0.57
CA ALA A 104 -0.26 -7.10 -0.39
C ALA A 104 -0.78 -5.66 -0.49
N ILE A 105 -1.72 -5.38 -1.41
CA ILE A 105 -2.38 -4.06 -1.46
C ILE A 105 -3.21 -3.86 -0.20
N ALA A 106 -3.96 -4.88 0.23
CA ALA A 106 -4.78 -4.83 1.44
C ALA A 106 -3.93 -4.57 2.70
N ALA A 107 -2.70 -5.08 2.75
CA ALA A 107 -1.78 -4.83 3.86
C ALA A 107 -1.24 -3.38 3.88
N ILE A 108 -1.22 -2.68 2.75
CA ILE A 108 -0.63 -1.34 2.61
C ILE A 108 -1.66 -0.23 2.65
N ALA A 109 -2.89 -0.47 2.21
CA ALA A 109 -3.95 0.53 2.25
C ALA A 109 -4.04 1.24 3.62
N PRO A 110 -4.03 0.53 4.78
CA PRO A 110 -4.07 1.19 6.10
C PRO A 110 -2.80 1.97 6.48
N ILE A 111 -1.68 1.70 5.81
CA ILE A 111 -0.41 2.43 6.03
C ILE A 111 -0.45 3.74 5.25
N CYS A 112 -0.86 3.69 3.98
CA CYS A 112 -1.05 4.87 3.15
C CYS A 112 -2.11 5.79 3.75
N THR A 113 -3.25 5.25 4.20
CA THR A 113 -4.38 6.07 4.67
C THR A 113 -4.18 6.76 6.01
N LYS A 114 -3.23 6.28 6.82
CA LYS A 114 -2.81 7.00 8.03
C LYS A 114 -2.13 8.32 7.73
N GLN A 115 -1.52 8.45 6.54
CA GLN A 115 -0.72 9.60 6.15
C GLN A 115 -1.44 10.46 5.11
N ASP A 116 -2.09 9.80 4.15
CA ASP A 116 -2.94 10.40 3.14
C ASP A 116 -4.41 10.10 3.42
N LYS A 117 -5.20 11.13 3.76
CA LYS A 117 -6.61 10.94 4.08
C LYS A 117 -7.46 10.62 2.86
N ASP A 118 -6.97 10.90 1.66
CA ASP A 118 -7.72 10.67 0.43
C ASP A 118 -7.79 9.18 0.10
N GLY A 119 -6.75 8.42 0.46
CA GLY A 119 -6.70 6.96 0.33
C GLY A 119 -5.72 6.49 -0.75
N ILE A 120 -5.97 5.30 -1.30
CA ILE A 120 -5.28 4.80 -2.49
C ILE A 120 -6.28 4.65 -3.64
N ASP A 121 -5.80 4.73 -4.86
CA ASP A 121 -6.60 4.41 -6.04
C ASP A 121 -6.15 3.08 -6.64
N ILE A 122 -7.09 2.28 -7.13
CA ILE A 122 -6.85 0.97 -7.75
C ILE A 122 -7.47 0.96 -9.14
N TYR A 123 -6.66 0.64 -10.14
CA TYR A 123 -7.05 0.52 -11.53
C TYR A 123 -6.66 -0.86 -12.05
N PHE A 124 -7.57 -1.58 -12.68
CA PHE A 124 -7.25 -2.84 -13.36
C PHE A 124 -6.79 -2.61 -14.81
N LEU A 125 -6.04 -3.54 -15.39
CA LEU A 125 -5.63 -3.43 -16.80
C LEU A 125 -6.79 -3.63 -17.78
N ASN A 126 -7.70 -4.56 -17.50
CA ASN A 126 -8.78 -4.99 -18.38
C ASN A 126 -10.17 -4.62 -17.83
N TYR A 127 -10.41 -4.80 -16.53
CA TYR A 127 -11.70 -4.54 -15.91
C TYR A 127 -12.00 -3.03 -15.75
N ARG A 128 -13.24 -2.62 -16.06
CA ARG A 128 -13.66 -1.19 -16.08
C ARG A 128 -15.04 -0.93 -15.45
N ASP A 129 -15.87 -1.95 -15.28
CA ASP A 129 -17.31 -1.75 -15.09
C ASP A 129 -17.75 -1.58 -13.62
N GLY A 130 -16.82 -1.65 -12.66
CA GLY A 130 -17.16 -1.67 -11.22
C GLY A 130 -16.57 -0.54 -10.38
N GLY A 131 -15.75 0.34 -10.99
CA GLY A 131 -15.13 1.47 -10.28
C GLY A 131 -16.09 2.63 -10.00
N ASN A 132 -15.73 3.49 -9.06
CA ASN A 132 -16.45 4.73 -8.73
C ASN A 132 -15.99 5.94 -9.58
N ASP A 133 -14.89 5.83 -10.34
CA ASP A 133 -14.53 6.81 -11.36
C ASP A 133 -15.15 6.42 -12.72
N PRO A 134 -16.18 7.13 -13.21
CA PRO A 134 -16.86 6.81 -14.46
C PRO A 134 -16.01 7.10 -15.71
N ALA A 135 -14.96 7.92 -15.62
CA ALA A 135 -14.12 8.27 -16.76
C ALA A 135 -13.08 7.18 -17.05
N THR A 136 -12.59 6.50 -16.01
CA THR A 136 -11.47 5.56 -16.11
C THR A 136 -11.83 4.13 -15.67
N GLY A 137 -12.97 3.94 -14.99
CA GLY A 137 -13.33 2.68 -14.32
C GLY A 137 -12.44 2.36 -13.12
N GLY A 138 -11.77 3.37 -12.55
CA GLY A 138 -10.92 3.24 -11.36
C GLY A 138 -11.73 3.17 -10.07
N TYR A 139 -11.15 2.51 -9.06
CA TYR A 139 -11.62 2.51 -7.68
C TYR A 139 -10.79 3.53 -6.91
N THR A 140 -11.33 4.71 -6.65
CA THR A 140 -10.62 5.80 -6.00
C THR A 140 -10.96 5.89 -4.52
N ASN A 141 -10.07 6.49 -3.75
CA ASN A 141 -10.26 6.80 -2.34
C ASN A 141 -10.46 5.56 -1.44
N ILE A 142 -9.79 4.47 -1.75
CA ILE A 142 -9.87 3.21 -1.01
C ILE A 142 -9.04 3.32 0.27
N GLN A 143 -9.65 2.98 1.42
CA GLN A 143 -9.03 3.26 2.72
C GLN A 143 -8.69 2.04 3.56
N THR A 144 -9.47 0.98 3.43
CA THR A 144 -9.37 -0.18 4.31
C THR A 144 -8.90 -1.41 3.56
N ALA A 145 -8.31 -2.35 4.31
CA ALA A 145 -7.94 -3.65 3.78
C ALA A 145 -9.15 -4.44 3.27
N ASP A 146 -10.33 -4.23 3.88
CA ASP A 146 -11.55 -4.94 3.52
C ASP A 146 -12.13 -4.40 2.21
N ASP A 147 -12.11 -3.08 1.98
CA ASP A 147 -12.49 -2.48 0.69
C ASP A 147 -11.65 -3.08 -0.45
N VAL A 148 -10.33 -3.21 -0.25
CA VAL A 148 -9.44 -3.83 -1.24
C VAL A 148 -9.86 -5.27 -1.52
N ARG A 149 -10.13 -6.07 -0.49
CA ARG A 149 -10.55 -7.47 -0.67
C ARG A 149 -11.89 -7.58 -1.39
N GLU A 150 -12.85 -6.71 -1.08
CA GLU A 150 -14.14 -6.67 -1.77
C GLU A 150 -13.98 -6.34 -3.26
N ILE A 151 -13.13 -5.38 -3.59
CA ILE A 151 -12.81 -5.03 -4.99
C ILE A 151 -12.22 -6.25 -5.71
N PHE A 152 -11.22 -6.91 -5.13
CA PHE A 152 -10.58 -8.08 -5.73
C PHE A 152 -11.52 -9.29 -5.84
N TYR A 153 -12.48 -9.44 -4.93
CA TYR A 153 -13.51 -10.48 -5.01
C TYR A 153 -14.47 -10.25 -6.19
N GLY A 154 -14.72 -8.98 -6.55
CA GLY A 154 -15.59 -8.61 -7.66
C GLY A 154 -14.96 -8.72 -9.05
N VAL A 155 -13.64 -8.92 -9.15
CA VAL A 155 -12.89 -8.93 -10.41
C VAL A 155 -12.32 -10.30 -10.70
N THR A 156 -12.53 -10.78 -11.92
CA THR A 156 -11.99 -12.06 -12.40
C THR A 156 -10.90 -11.80 -13.44
N PRO A 157 -9.65 -12.27 -13.21
CA PRO A 157 -8.57 -12.10 -14.16
C PRO A 157 -8.88 -12.71 -15.54
N ARG A 158 -8.70 -11.92 -16.59
CA ARG A 158 -8.93 -12.27 -18.00
C ARG A 158 -8.25 -11.27 -18.94
N GLY A 159 -7.94 -11.73 -20.15
CA GLY A 159 -7.42 -10.85 -21.20
C GLY A 159 -5.90 -10.73 -21.18
N ALA A 160 -5.41 -9.66 -21.81
CA ALA A 160 -4.00 -9.40 -22.05
C ALA A 160 -3.41 -8.47 -20.97
N THR A 161 -2.15 -8.06 -21.13
CA THR A 161 -1.43 -7.18 -20.20
C THR A 161 -1.16 -5.80 -20.86
N PRO A 162 -2.18 -4.97 -21.15
CA PRO A 162 -2.03 -3.70 -21.88
C PRO A 162 -1.65 -2.52 -20.95
N VAL A 163 -0.45 -2.57 -20.37
CA VAL A 163 0.03 -1.57 -19.41
C VAL A 163 0.17 -0.18 -20.04
N GLY A 164 0.68 -0.08 -21.27
CA GLY A 164 0.89 1.22 -21.93
C GLY A 164 -0.41 1.98 -22.16
N ARG A 165 -1.45 1.27 -22.62
CA ARG A 165 -2.80 1.82 -22.77
C ARG A 165 -3.34 2.31 -21.43
N ARG A 166 -3.21 1.50 -20.37
CA ARG A 166 -3.75 1.86 -19.06
C ARG A 166 -3.02 3.04 -18.44
N LEU A 167 -1.70 3.09 -18.55
CA LEU A 167 -0.89 4.26 -18.16
C LEU A 167 -1.36 5.52 -18.89
N ARG A 168 -1.59 5.44 -20.21
CA ARG A 168 -2.07 6.59 -20.99
C ARG A 168 -3.44 7.08 -20.54
N GLU A 169 -4.37 6.16 -20.23
CA GLU A 169 -5.72 6.50 -19.75
C GLU A 169 -5.67 7.30 -18.44
N ILE A 170 -4.77 6.93 -17.53
CA ILE A 170 -4.62 7.57 -16.21
C ILE A 170 -3.79 8.87 -16.32
N LEU A 171 -2.67 8.82 -17.03
CA LEU A 171 -1.71 9.94 -17.11
C LEU A 171 -2.20 11.07 -18.01
N ARG A 172 -3.01 10.80 -19.04
CA ARG A 172 -3.49 11.85 -19.96
C ARG A 172 -4.33 12.93 -19.26
N PRO A 173 -5.39 12.62 -18.50
CA PRO A 173 -6.15 13.65 -17.79
C PRO A 173 -5.33 14.31 -16.67
N TYR A 174 -4.43 13.58 -16.03
CA TYR A 174 -3.50 14.14 -15.05
C TYR A 174 -2.56 15.19 -15.67
N MET A 175 -1.88 14.83 -16.76
CA MET A 175 -0.96 15.72 -17.45
C MET A 175 -1.65 16.95 -18.02
N ARG A 176 -2.91 16.84 -18.46
CA ARG A 176 -3.68 18.01 -18.89
C ARG A 176 -3.80 19.04 -17.76
N ARG A 177 -4.09 18.61 -16.53
CA ARG A 177 -4.18 19.50 -15.36
C ARG A 177 -2.82 20.15 -15.06
N VAL A 178 -1.73 19.38 -15.12
CA VAL A 178 -0.36 19.90 -14.95
C VAL A 178 -0.04 20.97 -15.99
N GLU A 179 -0.36 20.70 -17.26
CA GLU A 179 -0.13 21.62 -18.38
C GLU A 179 -0.98 22.89 -18.28
N GLU A 180 -2.24 22.77 -17.87
CA GLU A 180 -3.14 23.92 -17.67
C GLU A 180 -2.60 24.87 -16.59
N ILE A 181 -2.14 24.33 -15.47
CA ILE A 181 -1.53 25.15 -14.39
C ILE A 181 -0.24 25.80 -14.87
N ALA A 182 0.66 25.05 -15.52
CA ALA A 182 1.90 25.59 -16.06
C ALA A 182 1.65 26.69 -17.10
N ALA A 183 0.68 26.51 -17.99
CA ALA A 183 0.31 27.49 -19.00
C ALA A 183 -0.31 28.76 -18.39
N SER A 184 -0.95 28.65 -17.22
CA SER A 184 -1.46 29.80 -16.47
C SER A 184 -0.39 30.55 -15.65
N GLY A 185 0.86 30.07 -15.67
CA GLY A 185 1.97 30.64 -14.91
C GLY A 185 2.00 30.22 -13.44
N GLY A 186 1.21 29.21 -13.06
CA GLY A 186 1.23 28.62 -11.72
C GLY A 186 2.25 27.49 -11.62
N GLU A 187 2.68 27.18 -10.39
CA GLU A 187 3.55 26.05 -10.10
C GLU A 187 2.72 24.76 -10.03
N PRO A 188 2.90 23.78 -10.95
CA PRO A 188 2.06 22.58 -10.99
C PRO A 188 2.11 21.79 -9.69
N SER A 189 3.27 21.75 -9.03
CA SER A 189 3.45 20.99 -7.78
C SER A 189 2.69 21.55 -6.57
N GLU A 190 2.25 22.81 -6.63
CA GLU A 190 1.44 23.44 -5.58
C GLU A 190 -0.07 23.22 -5.79
N SER A 191 -0.49 22.98 -7.04
CA SER A 191 -1.90 22.90 -7.42
C SER A 191 -2.35 21.50 -7.82
N VAL A 192 -1.42 20.67 -8.29
CA VAL A 192 -1.65 19.29 -8.71
C VAL A 192 -0.75 18.40 -7.86
N LYS A 193 -1.37 17.64 -6.96
CA LYS A 193 -0.68 16.70 -6.09
C LYS A 193 0.11 15.70 -6.94
N PRO A 194 1.42 15.51 -6.69
CA PRO A 194 2.21 14.48 -7.35
C PRO A 194 1.58 13.09 -7.26
N ILE A 195 1.83 12.23 -8.24
CA ILE A 195 1.29 10.86 -8.27
C ILE A 195 2.41 9.83 -8.26
N ASN A 196 2.20 8.72 -7.56
CA ASN A 196 3.07 7.55 -7.58
C ASN A 196 2.28 6.33 -8.05
N ILE A 197 2.51 5.92 -9.29
CA ILE A 197 1.84 4.78 -9.92
C ILE A 197 2.68 3.52 -9.69
N ILE A 198 2.10 2.51 -9.05
CA ILE A 198 2.71 1.21 -8.83
C ILE A 198 1.93 0.16 -9.63
N THR A 199 2.56 -0.35 -10.68
CA THR A 199 1.99 -1.39 -11.54
C THR A 199 2.41 -2.76 -11.04
N ILE A 200 1.45 -3.60 -10.68
CA ILE A 200 1.64 -4.96 -10.18
C ILE A 200 1.28 -5.94 -11.30
N THR A 201 2.24 -6.75 -11.75
CA THR A 201 2.08 -7.64 -12.92
C THR A 201 2.93 -8.90 -12.82
N ASP A 202 2.50 -10.00 -13.43
CA ASP A 202 3.24 -11.25 -13.48
C ASP A 202 3.86 -11.57 -14.85
N GLY A 203 3.66 -10.68 -15.84
CA GLY A 203 3.94 -10.94 -17.24
C GLY A 203 4.60 -9.78 -17.97
N ALA A 204 5.02 -10.05 -19.21
CA ALA A 204 5.49 -9.02 -20.13
C ALA A 204 4.31 -8.21 -20.70
N PHE A 205 4.53 -6.93 -21.00
CA PHE A 205 3.46 -6.09 -21.52
C PHE A 205 3.13 -6.47 -22.96
N THR A 206 1.84 -6.41 -23.28
CA THR A 206 1.33 -6.72 -24.62
C THR A 206 1.25 -5.51 -25.54
N ASP A 207 1.63 -4.34 -25.03
CA ASP A 207 1.64 -3.07 -25.75
C ASP A 207 2.83 -2.19 -25.35
N ASP A 208 2.95 -1.05 -26.02
CA ASP A 208 4.08 -0.13 -25.85
C ASP A 208 3.83 0.86 -24.69
N ALA A 209 4.32 0.48 -23.51
CA ALA A 209 4.38 1.37 -22.35
C ALA A 209 5.54 2.38 -22.42
N GLU A 210 6.64 2.00 -23.08
CA GLU A 210 7.86 2.80 -23.16
C GLU A 210 7.58 4.17 -23.79
N SER A 211 6.90 4.19 -24.95
CA SER A 211 6.56 5.44 -25.63
C SER A 211 5.65 6.34 -24.83
N VAL A 212 4.75 5.77 -24.00
CA VAL A 212 3.84 6.55 -23.15
C VAL A 212 4.61 7.22 -22.03
N ILE A 213 5.54 6.50 -21.41
CA ILE A 213 6.39 7.00 -20.33
C ILE A 213 7.29 8.14 -20.85
N ILE A 214 7.94 7.93 -22.00
CA ILE A 214 8.79 8.94 -22.64
C ILE A 214 8.00 10.21 -22.98
N ASP A 215 6.77 10.08 -23.53
CA ASP A 215 5.91 11.24 -23.81
C ASP A 215 5.63 12.05 -22.53
N VAL A 216 5.26 11.37 -21.45
CA VAL A 216 4.95 12.00 -20.16
C VAL A 216 6.17 12.69 -19.58
N ALA A 217 7.33 12.03 -19.57
CA ALA A 217 8.58 12.62 -19.07
C ALA A 217 8.96 13.90 -19.84
N ARG A 218 8.91 13.87 -21.18
CA ARG A 218 9.17 15.05 -22.03
C ARG A 218 8.18 16.19 -21.77
N ARG A 219 6.90 15.88 -21.54
CA ARG A 219 5.87 16.88 -21.26
C ARG A 219 6.05 17.52 -19.89
N LEU A 220 6.41 16.74 -18.87
CA LEU A 220 6.75 17.26 -17.55
C LEU A 220 7.94 18.22 -17.58
N ASP A 221 8.97 17.91 -18.37
CA ASP A 221 10.12 18.81 -18.53
C ASP A 221 9.74 20.13 -19.21
N LYS A 222 8.85 20.09 -20.22
CA LYS A 222 8.28 21.31 -20.84
C LYS A 222 7.46 22.17 -19.88
N CYS A 223 6.80 21.53 -18.92
CA CYS A 223 6.04 22.23 -17.88
C CYS A 223 6.90 22.70 -16.70
N HIS A 224 8.22 22.48 -16.74
CA HIS A 224 9.13 22.74 -15.62
C HIS A 224 8.65 22.11 -14.30
N ALA A 225 7.95 20.98 -14.36
CA ALA A 225 7.39 20.33 -13.18
C ALA A 225 8.50 19.84 -12.24
N VAL A 226 8.20 19.65 -10.96
CA VAL A 226 9.17 19.08 -10.01
C VAL A 226 9.57 17.65 -10.41
N PRO A 227 10.80 17.19 -10.15
CA PRO A 227 11.29 15.87 -10.59
C PRO A 227 10.39 14.70 -10.21
N TRP A 228 9.72 14.79 -9.07
CA TRP A 228 8.85 13.75 -8.51
C TRP A 228 7.36 13.94 -8.83
N GLN A 229 6.98 14.84 -9.76
CA GLN A 229 5.57 15.09 -10.10
C GLN A 229 4.83 13.80 -10.54
N VAL A 230 5.53 12.89 -11.21
CA VAL A 230 5.05 11.57 -11.59
C VAL A 230 6.16 10.56 -11.28
N GLY A 231 5.83 9.53 -10.52
CA GLY A 231 6.61 8.30 -10.41
C GLY A 231 5.83 7.13 -10.99
N VAL A 232 6.50 6.26 -11.75
CA VAL A 232 5.96 5.00 -12.23
C VAL A 232 6.87 3.88 -11.74
N GLN A 233 6.27 2.84 -11.19
CA GLN A 233 6.99 1.71 -10.65
C GLN A 233 6.42 0.40 -11.17
N PHE A 234 7.32 -0.52 -11.52
CA PHE A 234 6.93 -1.86 -11.91
C PHE A 234 7.27 -2.85 -10.81
N PHE A 235 6.24 -3.53 -10.31
CA PHE A 235 6.33 -4.58 -9.31
C PHE A 235 5.95 -5.92 -9.91
N GLN A 236 6.91 -6.84 -9.96
CA GLN A 236 6.64 -8.19 -10.45
C GLN A 236 6.01 -9.09 -9.38
N VAL A 237 4.92 -9.77 -9.71
CA VAL A 237 4.35 -10.87 -8.91
C VAL A 237 4.77 -12.22 -9.50
N GLY A 238 5.05 -13.19 -8.63
CA GLY A 238 5.51 -14.51 -9.04
C GLY A 238 6.99 -14.54 -9.45
N ASP A 239 7.38 -15.65 -10.08
CA ASP A 239 8.77 -16.03 -10.31
C ASP A 239 9.20 -16.07 -11.79
N ASP A 240 8.31 -15.70 -12.71
CA ASP A 240 8.56 -15.78 -14.15
C ASP A 240 9.83 -15.00 -14.56
N VAL A 241 10.81 -15.74 -15.07
CA VAL A 241 12.10 -15.19 -15.50
C VAL A 241 11.93 -14.32 -16.75
N TRP A 242 10.99 -14.64 -17.64
CA TRP A 242 10.75 -13.86 -18.85
C TRP A 242 10.17 -12.48 -18.52
N ALA A 243 9.15 -12.45 -17.65
CA ALA A 243 8.59 -11.20 -17.16
C ALA A 243 9.67 -10.34 -16.46
N ARG A 244 10.52 -10.96 -15.64
CA ARG A 244 11.62 -10.27 -14.95
C ARG A 244 12.61 -9.63 -15.94
N ASN A 245 13.06 -10.39 -16.93
CA ASN A 245 14.01 -9.90 -17.93
C ASN A 245 13.40 -8.79 -18.79
N TYR A 246 12.12 -8.93 -19.14
CA TYR A 246 11.38 -7.91 -19.88
C TYR A 246 11.32 -6.59 -19.11
N LEU A 247 10.92 -6.63 -17.83
CA LEU A 247 10.84 -5.43 -16.99
C LEU A 247 12.22 -4.79 -16.77
N GLN A 248 13.26 -5.59 -16.56
CA GLN A 248 14.64 -5.06 -16.44
C GLN A 248 15.11 -4.39 -17.74
N THR A 249 14.82 -5.00 -18.89
CA THR A 249 15.18 -4.42 -20.19
C THR A 249 14.44 -3.10 -20.42
N LEU A 250 13.16 -3.05 -20.07
CA LEU A 250 12.37 -1.81 -20.15
C LEU A 250 12.98 -0.71 -19.26
N ASP A 251 13.38 -1.03 -18.03
CA ASP A 251 14.03 -0.11 -17.10
C ASP A 251 15.37 0.41 -17.65
N ASP A 252 16.23 -0.51 -18.11
CA ASP A 252 17.54 -0.18 -18.66
C ASP A 252 17.42 0.69 -19.92
N ASP A 253 16.47 0.37 -20.81
CA ASP A 253 16.22 1.10 -22.05
C ASP A 253 15.71 2.52 -21.77
N LEU A 254 14.78 2.67 -20.82
CA LEU A 254 14.30 3.98 -20.35
C LEU A 254 15.42 4.78 -19.69
N GLY A 255 16.27 4.14 -18.88
CA GLY A 255 17.43 4.75 -18.26
C GLY A 255 18.45 5.27 -19.27
N ARG A 256 18.75 4.50 -20.32
CA ARG A 256 19.63 4.94 -21.41
C ARG A 256 19.05 6.13 -22.17
N LYS A 257 17.77 6.07 -22.57
CA LYS A 257 17.11 7.18 -23.28
C LYS A 257 17.06 8.46 -22.44
N THR A 258 16.85 8.33 -21.15
CA THR A 258 16.90 9.44 -20.18
C THR A 258 18.25 10.14 -20.23
N GLN A 259 19.35 9.38 -20.24
CA GLN A 259 20.71 9.93 -20.31
C GLN A 259 21.01 10.55 -21.68
N ASP A 260 20.67 9.86 -22.76
CA ASP A 260 20.97 10.30 -24.14
C ASP A 260 20.19 11.58 -24.51
N GLU A 261 18.92 11.66 -24.10
CA GLU A 261 18.03 12.78 -24.45
C GLU A 261 17.98 13.89 -23.38
N HIS A 262 18.76 13.78 -22.29
CA HIS A 262 18.69 14.70 -21.14
C HIS A 262 17.27 14.88 -20.59
N MET A 263 16.48 13.81 -20.62
CA MET A 263 15.12 13.77 -20.11
C MET A 263 15.15 13.40 -18.62
N ARG A 264 14.10 13.73 -17.87
CA ARG A 264 13.95 13.21 -16.50
C ARG A 264 13.69 11.70 -16.46
N ASP A 265 14.22 11.06 -15.42
CA ASP A 265 13.85 9.70 -15.04
C ASP A 265 12.60 9.72 -14.14
N ILE A 266 11.54 9.05 -14.59
CA ILE A 266 10.29 8.88 -13.84
C ILE A 266 9.96 7.42 -13.52
N VAL A 267 10.79 6.45 -13.93
CA VAL A 267 10.51 5.01 -13.80
C VAL A 267 11.50 4.34 -12.87
N ASP A 268 11.00 3.46 -12.01
CA ASP A 268 11.83 2.53 -11.23
C ASP A 268 11.25 1.12 -11.33
N THR A 269 12.10 0.12 -11.52
CA THR A 269 11.68 -1.27 -11.55
C THR A 269 12.17 -2.00 -10.33
N VAL A 270 11.24 -2.49 -9.51
CA VAL A 270 11.58 -3.31 -8.35
C VAL A 270 11.30 -4.76 -8.68
N PRO A 271 12.33 -5.54 -9.06
CA PRO A 271 12.14 -6.97 -9.24
C PRO A 271 11.74 -7.59 -7.90
N TRP A 272 10.87 -8.60 -7.95
CA TRP A 272 10.68 -9.48 -6.81
C TRP A 272 12.03 -10.14 -6.48
N ARG A 273 12.68 -9.67 -5.41
CA ARG A 273 13.84 -10.31 -4.79
C ARG A 273 13.35 -11.03 -3.53
N GLY A 274 12.68 -12.16 -3.74
CA GLY A 274 12.51 -13.13 -2.68
C GLY A 274 13.79 -13.93 -2.53
N ASP A 275 14.61 -13.62 -1.52
CA ASP A 275 15.47 -14.67 -0.96
C ASP A 275 14.52 -15.76 -0.43
N LYS A 276 14.43 -16.87 -1.17
CA LYS A 276 13.71 -18.11 -0.80
C LYS A 276 12.19 -17.94 -0.61
N GLY A 277 11.45 -17.80 -1.71
CA GLY A 277 10.03 -18.16 -1.75
C GLY A 277 9.08 -17.34 -0.87
N GLN A 278 9.40 -16.07 -0.61
CA GLN A 278 8.45 -15.18 0.09
C GLN A 278 7.39 -14.62 -0.88
N THR A 279 6.13 -14.82 -0.52
CA THR A 279 4.97 -14.14 -1.10
C THR A 279 5.14 -12.62 -1.12
N LEU A 280 4.50 -11.93 -2.06
CA LEU A 280 4.33 -10.49 -2.14
C LEU A 280 3.99 -9.94 -0.77
N SER A 281 4.99 -9.34 -0.13
CA SER A 281 4.85 -8.87 1.23
C SER A 281 4.52 -7.39 1.23
N ALA A 282 3.80 -6.97 2.27
CA ALA A 282 3.58 -5.56 2.56
C ALA A 282 4.90 -4.77 2.55
N ASN A 283 6.01 -5.37 3.00
CA ASN A 283 7.33 -4.72 2.98
C ASN A 283 7.87 -4.49 1.56
N GLY A 284 7.62 -5.40 0.62
CA GLY A 284 8.05 -5.27 -0.77
C GLY A 284 7.35 -4.12 -1.46
N ILE A 285 6.02 -4.09 -1.42
CA ILE A 285 5.26 -2.98 -2.01
C ILE A 285 5.48 -1.69 -1.20
N LEU A 286 5.64 -1.74 0.12
CA LEU A 286 6.00 -0.56 0.91
C LEU A 286 7.36 0.00 0.47
N LYS A 287 8.36 -0.85 0.21
CA LYS A 287 9.64 -0.41 -0.35
C LYS A 287 9.44 0.30 -1.70
N CYS A 288 8.51 -0.15 -2.53
CA CYS A 288 8.20 0.50 -3.80
C CYS A 288 7.57 1.87 -3.54
N VAL A 289 6.53 1.91 -2.71
CA VAL A 289 5.92 3.15 -2.22
C VAL A 289 6.98 4.14 -1.67
N LEU A 290 8.02 3.66 -0.97
CA LEU A 290 9.12 4.49 -0.46
C LEU A 290 10.19 4.83 -1.52
N GLY A 291 10.48 3.92 -2.46
CA GLY A 291 11.59 3.96 -3.41
C GLY A 291 11.47 5.10 -4.42
N ALA A 292 10.28 5.29 -5.02
CA ALA A 292 10.06 6.43 -5.93
C ALA A 292 10.23 7.79 -5.22
N VAL A 293 9.99 7.84 -3.92
CA VAL A 293 10.05 9.09 -3.15
C VAL A 293 11.46 9.39 -2.63
N ASN A 294 12.33 8.38 -2.48
CA ASN A 294 13.72 8.62 -2.08
C ASN A 294 14.48 9.52 -3.07
N ARG A 295 14.06 9.61 -4.35
CA ARG A 295 14.59 10.58 -5.32
C ARG A 295 14.47 12.04 -4.86
N LYS A 296 13.47 12.38 -4.03
CA LYS A 296 13.35 13.71 -3.41
C LYS A 296 14.43 13.91 -2.34
N TYR A 297 14.64 12.91 -1.48
CA TYR A 297 15.60 12.98 -0.37
C TYR A 297 17.06 12.87 -0.83
N ASP A 298 17.36 12.03 -1.81
CA ASP A 298 18.70 11.89 -2.42
C ASP A 298 19.18 13.22 -3.06
N LYS A 299 18.27 14.05 -3.56
CA LYS A 299 18.61 15.39 -4.10
C LYS A 299 18.66 16.48 -3.03
N CYS A 300 17.89 16.37 -1.94
CA CYS A 300 17.95 17.32 -0.83
C CYS A 300 19.22 17.15 0.02
N GLU A 301 19.77 15.94 0.15
CA GLU A 301 21.03 15.67 0.88
C GLU A 301 22.28 16.06 0.05
N GLY A 302 22.17 16.16 -1.28
CA GLY A 302 23.26 16.60 -2.16
C GLY A 302 23.55 18.10 -2.16
N HIS A 303 22.81 18.89 -1.37
CA HIS A 303 22.94 20.34 -1.23
C HIS A 303 23.18 20.78 0.23
N ARG A 304 23.99 20.02 0.99
CA ARG A 304 24.49 20.44 2.30
C ARG A 304 26.01 20.39 2.40
#